data_AF-A0A923UAL7-F1
#
_entry.id   AF-A0A923UAL7-F1
#
_cell.length_a   1.000
_cell.length_b   1.000
_cell.length_c   1.000
_cell.angle_alpha   90.00
_cell.angle_beta   90.00
_cell.angle_gamma   90.00
#
_symmetry.space_group_name_H-M   'P 1'
#
loop_
_entity.id
_entity.type
_entity.pdbx_description
1 polymer ?
#
loop_
_entity_poly.entity_id
_entity_poly.type
_entity_poly.pdbx_seq_one_letter_code
_entity_poly.pdbx_strand_id
1 'polypeptide(L)'
;MRRPRPRFVPRSEFGITAALAVLASAAAWFRLPPTTQQTVWAEDGTIFLNDAISGNPASHLLAGYAGYLQLLPRLIADGVIRTVDIADAGIMINLTSCAVVGLGASLVYWCARDVIAARPLRLVLCSITVLAPLAPIELLGNAANLHWFFIWITLWILLYKPRTLIGAWMLAIVTLIGAMSEIQLLVLVPLLLVNVRGHNVWPPRIGLAVGLVAQIITTLLSPRVAHAGGLGGALRAYVGQVALPNFA
;
A
#
# COMPACT_ATOMS: atom_id res chain seq x y z
N MET A 1 32.38 -17.53 -2.18
CA MET A 1 31.52 -16.33 -2.19
C MET A 1 31.86 -15.45 -0.98
N ARG A 2 32.42 -14.25 -1.19
CA ARG A 2 32.72 -13.31 -0.10
C ARG A 2 31.41 -12.85 0.55
N ARG A 3 31.26 -13.02 1.87
CA ARG A 3 30.19 -12.36 2.63
C ARG A 3 30.33 -10.85 2.42
N PRO A 4 29.31 -10.14 1.90
CA PRO A 4 29.35 -8.69 1.87
C PRO A 4 29.52 -8.21 3.32
N ARG A 5 30.56 -7.40 3.58
CA ARG A 5 30.73 -6.75 4.88
C ARG A 5 29.45 -5.97 5.21
N PRO A 6 29.02 -5.91 6.48
CA PRO A 6 27.92 -5.04 6.87
C PRO A 6 28.30 -3.61 6.47
N ARG A 7 27.71 -3.11 5.39
CA ARG A 7 27.85 -1.71 5.02
C ARG A 7 27.15 -0.92 6.12
N PHE A 8 27.96 -0.30 6.98
CA PHE A 8 27.49 0.69 7.93
C PHE A 8 26.64 1.69 7.15
N VAL A 9 25.39 1.88 7.57
CA VAL A 9 24.51 2.85 6.91
C VAL A 9 24.93 4.22 7.44
N PRO A 10 25.44 5.14 6.60
CA PRO A 10 25.79 6.47 7.06
C PRO A 10 24.57 7.15 7.69
N ARG A 11 24.77 7.91 8.78
CA ARG A 11 23.68 8.70 9.40
C ARG A 11 22.96 9.61 8.40
N SER A 12 23.65 10.05 7.36
CA SER A 12 23.08 10.84 6.27
C SER A 12 21.99 10.10 5.47
N GLU A 13 22.02 8.77 5.36
CA GLU A 13 20.95 8.04 4.65
C GLU A 13 19.62 8.12 5.41
N PHE A 14 19.64 8.14 6.74
CA PHE A 14 18.43 8.35 7.55
C PHE A 14 17.87 9.75 7.34
N GLY A 15 18.73 10.77 7.41
CA GLY A 15 18.34 12.16 7.16
C GLY A 15 17.76 12.36 5.76
N ILE A 16 18.39 11.78 4.73
CA ILE A 16 17.87 11.82 3.35
C ILE A 16 16.52 11.12 3.27
N THR A 17 16.36 9.93 3.85
CA THR A 17 15.10 9.19 3.80
C THR A 17 13.96 9.96 4.48
N ALA A 18 14.23 10.55 5.65
CA ALA A 18 13.26 11.39 6.36
C ALA A 18 12.90 12.65 5.56
N ALA A 19 13.89 13.33 4.98
CA ALA A 19 13.63 14.48 4.11
C ALA A 19 12.82 14.09 2.88
N LEU A 20 13.10 12.95 2.26
CA LEU A 20 12.34 12.43 1.12
C LEU A 20 10.89 12.12 1.49
N ALA A 21 10.61 11.59 2.68
CA ALA A 21 9.24 11.38 3.12
C ALA A 21 8.44 12.68 3.13
N VAL A 22 9.02 13.75 3.69
CA VAL A 22 8.38 15.09 3.73
C VAL A 22 8.25 15.69 2.33
N LEU A 23 9.34 15.70 1.56
CA LEU A 23 9.37 16.30 0.22
C LEU A 23 8.44 15.57 -0.76
N ALA A 24 8.40 14.24 -0.70
CA ALA A 24 7.51 13.41 -1.52
C ALA A 24 6.04 13.61 -1.14
N SER A 25 5.73 13.73 0.16
CA SER A 25 4.37 14.03 0.63
C SER A 25 3.92 15.41 0.18
N ALA A 26 4.79 16.42 0.32
CA ALA A 26 4.52 17.78 -0.14
C ALA A 26 4.36 17.82 -1.67
N ALA A 27 5.21 17.12 -2.42
CA ALA A 27 5.09 17.01 -3.87
C ALA A 27 3.77 16.34 -4.27
N ALA A 28 3.33 15.29 -3.56
CA ALA A 28 2.03 14.69 -3.80
C ALA A 28 0.89 15.68 -3.54
N TRP A 29 0.93 16.40 -2.42
CA TRP A 29 -0.07 17.39 -2.02
C TRP A 29 -0.19 18.56 -3.02
N PHE A 30 0.93 19.17 -3.40
CA PHE A 30 0.94 20.32 -4.31
C PHE A 30 0.66 19.95 -5.78
N ARG A 31 0.64 18.66 -6.12
CA ARG A 31 0.14 18.17 -7.42
C ARG A 31 -1.38 18.05 -7.45
N LEU A 32 -2.07 18.15 -6.32
CA LEU A 32 -3.53 18.17 -6.26
C LEU A 32 -4.05 19.59 -6.51
N PRO A 33 -5.03 19.79 -7.42
CA PRO A 33 -5.76 21.04 -7.51
C PRO A 33 -6.42 21.42 -6.18
N PRO A 34 -6.56 22.72 -5.85
CA PRO A 34 -7.16 23.15 -4.58
C PRO A 34 -8.57 22.60 -4.33
N THR A 35 -9.37 22.42 -5.38
CA THR A 35 -10.69 21.80 -5.30
C THR A 35 -10.59 20.34 -4.88
N THR A 36 -9.69 19.58 -5.49
CA THR A 36 -9.44 18.17 -5.15
C THR A 36 -8.92 18.02 -3.72
N GLN A 37 -8.07 18.94 -3.24
CA GLN A 37 -7.54 18.88 -1.87
C GLN A 37 -8.64 18.82 -0.80
N GLN A 38 -9.82 19.41 -1.06
CA GLN A 38 -10.95 19.44 -0.15
C GLN A 38 -12.04 18.41 -0.48
N THR A 39 -11.91 17.70 -1.60
CA THR A 39 -12.96 16.82 -2.10
C THR A 39 -12.77 15.40 -1.57
N VAL A 40 -13.78 14.89 -0.89
CA VAL A 40 -13.90 13.46 -0.59
C VAL A 40 -14.35 12.73 -1.86
N TRP A 41 -13.57 11.75 -2.33
CA TRP A 41 -13.82 11.09 -3.60
C TRP A 41 -14.40 9.68 -3.44
N ALA A 42 -15.50 9.41 -4.16
CA ALA A 42 -16.08 8.08 -4.35
C ALA A 42 -16.21 7.23 -3.07
N GLU A 43 -15.44 6.14 -2.96
CA GLU A 43 -15.47 5.19 -1.86
C GLU A 43 -15.03 5.82 -0.53
N ASP A 44 -14.17 6.84 -0.55
CA ASP A 44 -13.68 7.51 0.67
C ASP A 44 -14.83 8.12 1.48
N GLY A 45 -15.84 8.65 0.79
CA GLY A 45 -17.02 9.23 1.42
C GLY A 45 -18.12 8.22 1.66
N THR A 46 -18.54 7.57 0.59
CA THR A 46 -19.76 6.74 0.60
C THR A 46 -19.60 5.43 1.37
N ILE A 47 -18.37 4.91 1.44
CA ILE A 47 -18.05 3.65 2.10
C ILE A 47 -17.23 3.92 3.36
N PHE A 48 -16.01 4.45 3.25
CA PHE A 48 -15.07 4.44 4.38
C PHE A 48 -15.46 5.43 5.49
N LEU A 49 -15.75 6.69 5.15
CA LEU A 49 -16.24 7.66 6.13
C LEU A 49 -17.60 7.27 6.70
N ASN A 50 -18.52 6.82 5.85
CA ASN A 50 -19.84 6.39 6.29
C ASN A 50 -19.76 5.20 7.28
N ASP A 51 -18.94 4.20 6.98
CA ASP A 51 -18.70 3.05 7.86
C ASP A 51 -18.03 3.50 9.17
N ALA A 52 -17.11 4.47 9.12
CA ALA A 52 -16.46 5.01 10.32
C ALA A 52 -17.42 5.81 11.22
N ILE A 53 -18.42 6.49 10.63
CA ILE A 53 -19.45 7.24 11.36
C ILE A 53 -20.52 6.31 11.97
N SER A 54 -20.91 5.27 11.22
CA SER A 54 -22.06 4.42 11.57
C SER A 54 -21.69 3.11 12.26
N GLY A 55 -20.44 2.66 12.13
CA GLY A 55 -20.01 1.31 12.48
C GLY A 55 -19.24 1.17 13.79
N ASN A 56 -19.17 -0.06 14.29
CA ASN A 56 -18.20 -0.42 15.32
C ASN A 56 -16.79 -0.52 14.69
N PRO A 57 -15.75 0.10 15.27
CA PRO A 57 -14.38 0.08 14.77
C PRO A 57 -13.85 -1.31 14.40
N ALA A 58 -14.04 -2.31 15.27
CA ALA A 58 -13.45 -3.63 15.04
C ALA A 58 -14.12 -4.38 13.88
N SER A 59 -15.43 -4.23 13.69
CA SER A 59 -16.17 -4.97 12.67
C SER A 59 -16.03 -4.36 11.28
N HIS A 60 -15.98 -3.03 11.16
CA HIS A 60 -15.95 -2.39 9.85
C HIS A 60 -14.54 -2.37 9.24
N LEU A 61 -13.47 -2.31 10.03
CA LEU A 61 -12.08 -2.33 9.52
C LEU A 61 -11.75 -3.59 8.72
N LEU A 62 -12.39 -4.72 9.06
CA LEU A 62 -12.22 -6.01 8.37
C LEU A 62 -13.43 -6.37 7.48
N ALA A 63 -14.34 -5.41 7.24
CA ALA A 63 -15.45 -5.63 6.33
C ALA A 63 -14.94 -5.61 4.88
N GLY A 64 -15.25 -6.69 4.15
CA GLY A 64 -14.98 -6.79 2.72
C GLY A 64 -15.82 -5.78 1.93
N TYR A 65 -15.20 -5.18 0.91
CA TYR A 65 -15.86 -4.30 -0.04
C TYR A 65 -15.42 -4.71 -1.46
N ALA A 66 -16.40 -4.85 -2.36
CA ALA A 66 -16.17 -5.19 -3.77
C ALA A 66 -15.21 -6.39 -4.01
N GLY A 67 -15.26 -7.42 -3.15
CA GLY A 67 -14.44 -8.63 -3.33
C GLY A 67 -13.16 -8.71 -2.51
N TYR A 68 -12.81 -7.72 -1.71
CA TYR A 68 -11.55 -7.71 -0.96
C TYR A 68 -11.59 -6.77 0.25
N LEU A 69 -10.60 -6.85 1.13
CA LEU A 69 -10.39 -5.96 2.26
C LEU A 69 -9.77 -4.64 1.81
N GLN A 70 -10.17 -3.57 2.47
CA GLN A 70 -9.68 -2.20 2.26
C GLN A 70 -9.21 -1.61 3.60
N LEU A 71 -8.25 -2.28 4.25
CA LEU A 71 -7.87 -1.95 5.64
C LEU A 71 -7.33 -0.52 5.78
N LEU A 72 -6.37 -0.11 4.93
CA LEU A 72 -5.74 1.19 5.07
C LEU A 72 -6.72 2.36 4.87
N PRO A 73 -7.55 2.41 3.81
CA PRO A 73 -8.53 3.48 3.67
C PRO A 73 -9.47 3.60 4.87
N ARG A 74 -9.91 2.45 5.40
CA ARG A 74 -10.77 2.41 6.58
C ARG A 74 -10.04 2.93 7.83
N LEU A 75 -8.79 2.55 8.06
CA LEU A 75 -7.98 3.11 9.15
C LEU A 75 -7.79 4.63 9.04
N ILE A 76 -7.62 5.14 7.83
CA ILE A 76 -7.52 6.59 7.58
C ILE A 76 -8.84 7.27 7.93
N ALA A 77 -9.97 6.77 7.42
CA ALA A 77 -11.29 7.32 7.73
C ALA A 77 -11.59 7.30 9.23
N ASP A 78 -11.30 6.19 9.91
CA ASP A 78 -11.46 6.02 11.37
C ASP A 78 -10.60 7.01 12.17
N GLY A 79 -9.38 7.29 11.71
CA GLY A 79 -8.51 8.29 12.32
C GLY A 79 -9.00 9.72 12.09
N VAL A 80 -9.48 10.03 10.89
CA VAL A 80 -9.96 11.35 10.50
C VAL A 80 -11.18 11.74 11.33
N ILE A 81 -12.21 10.90 11.40
CA ILE A 81 -13.44 11.23 12.13
C ILE A 81 -13.22 11.42 13.64
N ARG A 82 -12.11 10.90 14.19
CA ARG A 82 -11.75 11.04 15.62
C ARG A 82 -10.89 12.25 15.91
N THR A 83 -10.35 12.91 14.89
CA THR A 83 -9.34 13.97 15.05
C THR A 83 -9.78 15.31 14.51
N VAL A 84 -10.69 15.34 13.54
CA VAL A 84 -11.21 16.58 12.93
C VAL A 84 -12.72 16.55 12.76
N ASP A 85 -13.31 17.73 12.58
CA ASP A 85 -14.72 17.85 12.21
C ASP A 85 -14.99 17.30 10.82
N ILE A 86 -16.23 16.85 10.58
CA ILE A 86 -16.64 16.28 9.29
C ILE A 86 -16.47 17.25 8.12
N ALA A 87 -16.54 18.56 8.37
CA ALA A 87 -16.30 19.60 7.38
C ALA A 87 -14.84 19.58 6.86
N ASP A 88 -13.89 19.14 7.68
CA ASP A 88 -12.46 19.06 7.36
C ASP A 88 -12.03 17.62 6.99
N ALA A 89 -12.96 16.67 6.88
CA ALA A 89 -12.62 15.28 6.60
C ALA A 89 -11.95 15.11 5.22
N GLY A 90 -12.40 15.85 4.20
CA GLY A 90 -11.81 15.80 2.86
C GLY A 90 -10.34 16.20 2.83
N ILE A 91 -10.00 17.34 3.44
CA ILE A 91 -8.61 17.80 3.51
C ILE A 91 -7.73 16.81 4.27
N MET A 92 -8.23 16.26 5.38
CA MET A 92 -7.43 15.38 6.23
C MET A 92 -7.21 14.00 5.60
N ILE A 93 -8.21 13.43 4.92
CA ILE A 93 -8.05 12.18 4.15
C ILE A 93 -6.99 12.37 3.06
N ASN A 94 -7.10 13.45 2.29
CA ASN A 94 -6.24 13.66 1.13
C ASN A 94 -4.81 13.98 1.56
N LEU A 95 -4.63 14.74 2.64
CA LEU A 95 -3.33 15.02 3.25
C LEU A 95 -2.69 13.74 3.80
N THR A 96 -3.47 12.92 4.51
CA THR A 96 -2.99 11.62 5.04
C THR A 96 -2.61 10.67 3.91
N SER A 97 -3.38 10.65 2.82
CA SER A 97 -3.11 9.84 1.63
C SER A 97 -1.79 10.28 0.97
N CYS A 98 -1.58 11.59 0.79
CA CYS A 98 -0.32 12.13 0.31
C CYS A 98 0.86 11.78 1.22
N ALA A 99 0.65 11.81 2.54
CA ALA A 99 1.67 11.41 3.52
C ALA A 99 2.04 9.92 3.40
N VAL A 100 1.06 9.03 3.21
CA VAL A 100 1.30 7.60 2.97
C VAL A 100 2.10 7.40 1.68
N VAL A 101 1.74 8.08 0.59
CA VAL A 101 2.48 8.00 -0.67
C VAL A 101 3.93 8.47 -0.48
N GLY A 102 4.15 9.58 0.22
CA GLY A 102 5.49 10.10 0.48
C GLY A 102 6.34 9.19 1.37
N LEU A 103 5.74 8.61 2.41
CA LEU A 103 6.38 7.58 3.23
C LEU A 103 6.74 6.35 2.41
N GLY A 104 5.82 5.87 1.57
CA GLY A 104 6.06 4.79 0.61
C GLY A 104 7.21 5.07 -0.34
N ALA A 105 7.27 6.26 -0.93
CA ALA A 105 8.35 6.70 -1.81
C ALA A 105 9.71 6.71 -1.09
N SER A 106 9.75 7.23 0.14
CA SER A 106 10.98 7.20 0.96
C SER A 106 11.41 5.77 1.31
N LEU A 107 10.44 4.87 1.51
CA LEU A 107 10.71 3.48 1.80
C LEU A 107 11.27 2.74 0.58
N VAL A 108 10.78 3.05 -0.61
CA VAL A 108 11.34 2.58 -1.89
C VAL A 108 12.81 3.04 -2.02
N TYR A 109 13.11 4.32 -1.78
CA TYR A 109 14.49 4.83 -1.77
C TYR A 109 15.39 4.03 -0.81
N TRP A 110 14.91 3.80 0.40
CA TRP A 110 15.66 3.09 1.43
C TRP A 110 15.89 1.62 1.06
N CYS A 111 14.83 0.92 0.67
CA CYS A 111 14.84 -0.51 0.38
C CYS A 111 15.66 -0.82 -0.88
N ALA A 112 15.59 0.05 -1.89
CA ALA A 112 16.32 -0.11 -3.15
C ALA A 112 17.84 -0.19 -2.98
N ARG A 113 18.41 0.25 -1.86
CA ARG A 113 19.87 0.27 -1.62
C ARG A 113 20.58 -1.08 -1.67
N ASP A 114 19.86 -2.17 -1.41
CA ASP A 114 20.45 -3.51 -1.44
C ASP A 114 20.51 -4.09 -2.87
N VAL A 115 19.81 -3.46 -3.82
CA VAL A 115 19.81 -3.82 -5.25
C VAL A 115 20.56 -2.77 -6.09
N ILE A 116 20.36 -1.48 -5.79
CA ILE A 116 20.90 -0.33 -6.53
C ILE A 116 21.83 0.47 -5.62
N ALA A 117 23.13 0.42 -5.90
CA ALA A 117 24.13 1.15 -5.12
C ALA A 117 24.09 2.67 -5.37
N ALA A 118 23.81 3.10 -6.60
CA ALA A 118 23.86 4.51 -7.00
C ALA A 118 22.70 5.31 -6.39
N ARG A 119 23.03 6.34 -5.59
CA ARG A 119 22.04 7.24 -4.97
C ARG A 119 21.11 7.93 -5.99
N PRO A 120 21.61 8.47 -7.12
CA PRO A 120 20.74 9.16 -8.07
C PRO A 120 19.63 8.24 -8.62
N LEU A 121 19.95 6.98 -8.90
CA LEU A 121 18.95 6.01 -9.36
C LEU A 121 17.90 5.69 -8.29
N ARG A 122 18.30 5.63 -7.02
CA ARG A 122 17.33 5.48 -5.91
C ARG A 122 16.44 6.71 -5.76
N LEU A 123 16.96 7.91 -5.99
CA LEU A 123 16.17 9.13 -6.04
C LEU A 123 15.17 9.10 -7.19
N VAL A 124 15.57 8.60 -8.37
CA VAL A 124 14.66 8.40 -9.50
C VAL A 124 13.52 7.45 -9.11
N LEU A 125 13.79 6.34 -8.43
CA LEU A 125 12.74 5.42 -7.96
C LEU A 125 11.79 6.07 -6.94
N CYS A 126 12.33 6.88 -6.03
CA CYS A 126 11.52 7.68 -5.11
C CYS A 126 10.60 8.61 -5.89
N SER A 127 11.15 9.36 -6.85
CA SER A 127 10.40 10.31 -7.68
C SER A 127 9.34 9.63 -8.53
N ILE A 128 9.63 8.47 -9.12
CA ILE A 128 8.65 7.68 -9.90
C ILE A 128 7.40 7.39 -9.06
N THR A 129 7.57 7.05 -7.78
CA THR A 129 6.46 6.75 -6.87
C THR A 129 5.45 7.90 -6.78
N VAL A 130 5.91 9.15 -6.84
CA VAL A 130 5.04 10.34 -6.72
C VAL A 130 4.67 10.94 -8.06
N LEU A 131 5.59 10.93 -9.04
CA LEU A 131 5.48 11.67 -10.29
C LEU A 131 4.86 10.85 -11.43
N ALA A 132 4.99 9.52 -11.41
CA ALA A 132 4.47 8.66 -12.47
C ALA A 132 2.93 8.67 -12.57
N PRO A 133 2.14 8.79 -11.48
CA PRO A 133 0.71 8.99 -11.59
C PRO A 133 0.40 10.25 -12.41
N LEU A 134 -0.09 10.05 -13.64
CA LEU A 134 -0.42 11.12 -14.59
C LEU A 134 -1.73 11.82 -14.23
N ALA A 135 -2.66 11.11 -13.58
CA ALA A 135 -3.91 11.63 -13.04
C ALA A 135 -3.80 11.76 -11.50
N PRO A 136 -3.08 12.78 -10.97
CA PRO A 136 -2.85 12.92 -9.54
C PRO A 136 -4.15 13.06 -8.73
N ILE A 137 -5.21 13.60 -9.34
CA ILE A 137 -6.52 13.82 -8.72
C ILE A 137 -7.11 12.50 -8.19
N GLU A 138 -7.14 11.47 -9.03
CA GLU A 138 -7.74 10.20 -8.66
C GLU A 138 -6.80 9.35 -7.81
N LEU A 139 -5.48 9.52 -7.97
CA LEU A 139 -4.49 8.55 -7.46
C LEU A 139 -3.75 8.99 -6.18
N LEU A 140 -3.42 10.28 -6.01
CA LEU A 140 -2.54 10.73 -4.90
C LEU A 140 -3.33 11.18 -3.66
N GLY A 141 -4.47 11.83 -3.86
CA GLY A 141 -5.33 12.37 -2.81
C GLY A 141 -6.58 11.53 -2.56
N ASN A 142 -6.45 10.21 -2.61
CA ASN A 142 -7.57 9.29 -2.49
C ASN A 142 -7.10 8.05 -1.73
N ALA A 143 -7.76 7.76 -0.60
CA ALA A 143 -7.34 6.68 0.28
C ALA A 143 -7.59 5.31 -0.38
N ALA A 144 -8.74 5.12 -1.02
CA ALA A 144 -9.09 3.90 -1.79
C ALA A 144 -7.99 3.50 -2.78
N ASN A 145 -7.32 4.47 -3.41
CA ASN A 145 -6.30 4.24 -4.42
C ASN A 145 -4.88 4.04 -3.87
N LEU A 146 -4.67 4.14 -2.55
CA LEU A 146 -3.36 3.88 -1.95
C LEU A 146 -2.87 2.44 -2.19
N HIS A 147 -3.80 1.50 -2.38
CA HIS A 147 -3.52 0.09 -2.62
C HIS A 147 -2.58 -0.17 -3.83
N TRP A 148 -2.65 0.68 -4.87
CA TRP A 148 -1.81 0.58 -6.07
C TRP A 148 -0.33 0.81 -5.74
N PHE A 149 -0.04 1.75 -4.84
CA PHE A 149 1.32 2.06 -4.42
C PHE A 149 1.92 0.92 -3.61
N PHE A 150 1.10 0.12 -2.90
CA PHE A 150 1.61 -1.01 -2.14
C PHE A 150 2.19 -2.11 -3.02
N ILE A 151 1.76 -2.29 -4.27
CA ILE A 151 2.41 -3.22 -5.21
C ILE A 151 3.86 -2.80 -5.42
N TRP A 152 4.07 -1.51 -5.73
CA TRP A 152 5.40 -0.94 -5.93
C TRP A 152 6.24 -0.96 -4.66
N ILE A 153 5.69 -0.53 -3.52
CA ILE A 153 6.40 -0.47 -2.24
C ILE A 153 6.81 -1.88 -1.78
N THR A 154 5.87 -2.83 -1.82
CA THR A 154 6.09 -4.21 -1.35
C THR A 154 7.16 -4.92 -2.17
N LEU A 155 7.21 -4.69 -3.49
CA LEU A 155 8.30 -5.19 -4.34
C LEU A 155 9.67 -4.83 -3.75
N TRP A 156 9.89 -3.55 -3.43
CA TRP A 156 11.16 -3.09 -2.89
C TRP A 156 11.43 -3.61 -1.48
N ILE A 157 10.39 -3.73 -0.63
CA ILE A 157 10.52 -4.33 0.70
C ILE A 157 10.99 -5.79 0.61
N LEU A 158 10.45 -6.60 -0.30
CA LEU A 158 10.81 -8.01 -0.43
C LEU A 158 12.25 -8.23 -0.93
N LEU A 159 12.78 -7.28 -1.72
CA LEU A 159 14.16 -7.28 -2.21
C LEU A 159 15.16 -6.78 -1.16
N TYR A 160 14.70 -6.03 -0.16
CA TYR A 160 15.53 -5.46 0.90
C TYR A 160 15.91 -6.49 1.98
N LYS A 161 17.10 -6.36 2.57
CA LYS A 161 17.57 -7.18 3.70
C LYS A 161 17.61 -6.34 4.98
N PRO A 162 16.61 -6.49 5.87
CA PRO A 162 16.58 -5.73 7.11
C PRO A 162 17.76 -6.09 8.01
N ARG A 163 18.41 -5.05 8.53
CA ARG A 163 19.63 -5.17 9.37
C ARG A 163 19.28 -5.31 10.85
N THR A 164 18.06 -4.93 11.25
CA THR A 164 17.57 -4.99 12.63
C THR A 164 16.22 -5.70 12.66
N LEU A 165 15.93 -6.38 13.77
CA LEU A 165 14.66 -7.08 13.97
C LEU A 165 13.49 -6.11 14.07
N ILE A 166 13.66 -4.98 14.76
CA ILE A 166 12.66 -3.91 14.84
C ILE A 166 12.31 -3.41 13.43
N GLY A 167 13.33 -3.11 12.61
CA GLY A 167 13.11 -2.69 11.22
C GLY A 167 12.41 -3.76 10.39
N ALA A 168 12.71 -5.04 10.61
CA ALA A 168 12.01 -6.14 9.94
C ALA A 168 10.52 -6.18 10.29
N TRP A 169 10.17 -6.03 11.57
CA TRP A 169 8.77 -6.03 12.00
C TRP A 169 8.01 -4.77 11.60
N MET A 170 8.65 -3.60 11.58
CA MET A 170 8.04 -2.40 10.99
C MET A 170 7.65 -2.62 9.53
N LEU A 171 8.54 -3.26 8.75
CA LEU A 171 8.25 -3.61 7.36
C LEU A 171 7.18 -4.71 7.24
N ALA A 172 7.08 -5.62 8.21
CA ALA A 172 5.99 -6.59 8.31
C ALA A 172 4.62 -5.95 8.47
N ILE A 173 4.54 -4.89 9.26
CA ILE A 173 3.30 -4.12 9.42
C ILE A 173 2.93 -3.46 8.08
N VAL A 174 3.90 -2.87 7.38
CA VAL A 174 3.67 -2.23 6.08
C VAL A 174 3.16 -3.24 5.04
N THR A 175 3.80 -4.41 4.93
CA THR A 175 3.37 -5.45 3.98
C THR A 175 2.05 -6.10 4.37
N LEU A 176 1.75 -6.22 5.66
CA LEU A 176 0.46 -6.69 6.16
C LEU A 176 -0.66 -5.71 5.79
N ILE A 177 -0.49 -4.41 6.07
CA ILE A 177 -1.46 -3.37 5.73
C ILE A 177 -1.69 -3.31 4.22
N GLY A 178 -0.60 -3.35 3.45
CA GLY A 178 -0.67 -3.40 1.99
C GLY A 178 -1.44 -4.62 1.49
N ALA A 179 -1.10 -5.81 1.98
CA ALA A 179 -1.79 -7.05 1.61
C ALA A 179 -3.27 -7.02 2.01
N MET A 180 -3.62 -6.52 3.19
CA MET A 180 -5.01 -6.35 3.63
C MET A 180 -5.76 -5.19 2.95
N SER A 181 -5.13 -4.51 2.01
CA SER A 181 -5.75 -3.48 1.17
C SER A 181 -5.67 -3.79 -0.32
N GLU A 182 -4.80 -4.73 -0.74
CA GLU A 182 -4.56 -5.06 -2.14
C GLU A 182 -4.38 -6.57 -2.36
N ILE A 183 -5.34 -7.19 -3.05
CA ILE A 183 -5.26 -8.61 -3.42
C ILE A 183 -4.24 -8.89 -4.52
N GLN A 184 -3.97 -7.92 -5.39
CA GLN A 184 -3.03 -8.07 -6.50
C GLN A 184 -1.57 -8.27 -6.04
N LEU A 185 -1.26 -8.04 -4.77
CA LEU A 185 0.02 -8.41 -4.17
C LEU A 185 0.34 -9.91 -4.28
N LEU A 186 -0.65 -10.76 -4.62
CA LEU A 186 -0.43 -12.14 -5.06
C LEU A 186 0.62 -12.27 -6.17
N VAL A 187 0.75 -11.29 -7.07
CA VAL A 187 1.75 -11.29 -8.13
C VAL A 187 3.19 -11.34 -7.60
N LEU A 188 3.40 -10.89 -6.36
CA LEU A 188 4.71 -10.87 -5.70
C LEU A 188 5.00 -12.13 -4.88
N VAL A 189 4.08 -13.09 -4.79
CA VAL A 189 4.27 -14.35 -4.06
C VAL A 189 5.55 -15.10 -4.48
N PRO A 190 5.93 -15.18 -5.78
CA PRO A 190 7.19 -15.82 -6.17
C PRO A 190 8.43 -15.19 -5.51
N LEU A 191 8.39 -13.90 -5.16
CA LEU A 191 9.51 -13.21 -4.50
C LEU A 191 9.67 -13.59 -3.02
N LEU A 192 8.68 -14.25 -2.40
CA LEU A 192 8.82 -14.78 -1.05
C LEU A 192 9.99 -15.76 -0.93
N LEU A 193 10.29 -16.48 -2.02
CA LEU A 193 11.35 -17.49 -2.11
C LEU A 193 12.72 -16.89 -2.46
N VAL A 194 12.77 -15.62 -2.87
CA VAL A 194 14.01 -14.96 -3.26
C VAL A 194 14.75 -14.46 -2.01
N ASN A 195 16.07 -14.68 -1.97
CA ASN A 195 16.96 -14.13 -0.93
C ASN A 195 16.61 -14.51 0.53
N VAL A 196 16.06 -15.70 0.77
CA VAL A 196 15.58 -16.22 2.08
C VAL A 196 16.65 -16.47 3.17
N ARG A 197 17.89 -16.03 2.96
CA ARG A 197 18.97 -16.23 3.93
C ARG A 197 18.96 -15.12 4.99
N GLY A 198 18.72 -15.50 6.24
CA GLY A 198 18.77 -14.64 7.43
C GLY A 198 17.41 -14.47 8.09
N HIS A 199 17.35 -14.41 9.43
CA HIS A 199 16.08 -14.36 10.17
C HIS A 199 15.28 -13.08 9.91
N ASN A 200 15.96 -11.94 9.73
CA ASN A 200 15.31 -10.64 9.54
C ASN A 200 14.57 -10.47 8.20
N VAL A 201 14.74 -11.38 7.24
CA VAL A 201 14.01 -11.28 5.96
C VAL A 201 12.60 -11.86 6.07
N TRP A 202 12.32 -12.66 7.09
CA TRP A 202 11.04 -13.35 7.25
C TRP A 202 9.89 -12.47 7.73
N PRO A 203 10.05 -11.53 8.69
CA PRO A 203 8.90 -10.75 9.16
C PRO A 203 8.11 -10.03 8.05
N PRO A 204 8.73 -9.32 7.09
CA PRO A 204 7.99 -8.71 5.96
C PRO A 204 7.22 -9.71 5.11
N ARG A 205 7.79 -10.91 4.92
CA ARG A 205 7.18 -12.02 4.17
C ARG A 205 5.99 -12.62 4.92
N ILE A 206 6.10 -12.73 6.24
CA ILE A 206 5.02 -13.19 7.12
C ILE A 206 3.86 -12.19 7.07
N GLY A 207 4.13 -10.88 7.20
CA GLY A 207 3.11 -9.84 7.09
C GLY A 207 2.35 -9.93 5.76
N LEU A 208 3.09 -10.06 4.65
CA LEU A 208 2.50 -10.25 3.33
C LEU A 208 1.64 -11.52 3.26
N ALA A 209 2.17 -12.67 3.70
CA ALA A 209 1.46 -13.95 3.65
C ALA A 209 0.17 -13.93 4.49
N VAL A 210 0.22 -13.40 5.72
CA VAL A 210 -0.95 -13.28 6.59
C VAL A 210 -2.02 -12.40 5.96
N GLY A 211 -1.64 -11.24 5.41
CA GLY A 211 -2.59 -10.35 4.75
C GLY A 211 -3.18 -10.96 3.47
N LEU A 212 -2.39 -11.67 2.68
CA LEU A 212 -2.89 -12.37 1.48
C LEU A 212 -3.87 -13.49 1.83
N VAL A 213 -3.59 -14.25 2.90
CA VAL A 213 -4.55 -15.27 3.39
C VAL A 213 -5.86 -14.60 3.81
N ALA A 214 -5.80 -13.49 4.55
CA ALA A 214 -6.99 -12.73 4.91
C ALA A 214 -7.75 -12.22 3.67
N GLN A 215 -7.05 -11.74 2.64
CA GLN A 215 -7.68 -11.32 1.39
C GLN A 215 -8.38 -12.46 0.67
N ILE A 216 -7.70 -13.61 0.50
CA ILE A 216 -8.29 -14.77 -0.16
C ILE A 216 -9.56 -15.20 0.58
N ILE A 217 -9.52 -15.26 1.91
CA ILE A 217 -10.70 -15.59 2.71
C ILE A 217 -11.83 -14.58 2.44
N THR A 218 -11.57 -13.28 2.50
CA THR A 218 -12.57 -12.24 2.23
C THR A 218 -13.13 -12.33 0.81
N THR A 219 -12.30 -12.56 -0.20
CA THR A 219 -12.74 -12.72 -1.58
C THR A 219 -13.65 -13.93 -1.77
N LEU A 220 -13.37 -15.03 -1.07
CA LEU A 220 -14.21 -16.22 -1.10
C LEU A 220 -15.53 -16.03 -0.36
N LEU A 221 -15.54 -15.28 0.75
CA LEU A 221 -16.74 -15.04 1.56
C LEU A 221 -17.62 -13.89 1.04
N SER A 222 -17.05 -12.93 0.30
CA SER A 222 -17.73 -11.74 -0.19
C SER A 222 -17.34 -11.42 -1.64
N PRO A 223 -17.63 -12.33 -2.60
CA PRO A 223 -17.15 -12.19 -3.98
C PRO A 223 -17.77 -10.97 -4.67
N ARG A 224 -16.96 -10.22 -5.43
CA ARG A 224 -17.37 -9.01 -6.17
C ARG A 224 -18.51 -9.26 -7.16
N VAL A 225 -18.51 -10.45 -7.75
CA VAL A 225 -19.55 -10.94 -8.66
C VAL A 225 -20.09 -12.22 -8.03
N ALA A 226 -21.39 -12.43 -7.99
CA ALA A 226 -21.93 -13.70 -7.54
C ALA A 226 -21.61 -14.78 -8.58
N HIS A 227 -20.81 -15.78 -8.22
CA HIS A 227 -20.46 -16.88 -9.12
C HIS A 227 -21.34 -18.07 -8.80
N ALA A 228 -22.18 -18.48 -9.75
CA ALA A 228 -22.81 -19.79 -9.68
C ALA A 228 -21.70 -20.87 -9.74
N GLY A 229 -21.52 -21.66 -8.67
CA GLY A 229 -20.70 -22.88 -8.70
C GLY A 229 -19.34 -22.88 -7.99
N GLY A 230 -19.13 -22.07 -6.95
CA GLY A 230 -17.94 -22.17 -6.08
C GLY A 230 -16.60 -21.87 -6.76
N LEU A 231 -15.50 -22.50 -6.32
CA LEU A 231 -14.13 -22.28 -6.83
C LEU A 231 -14.00 -22.44 -8.35
N GLY A 232 -14.72 -23.40 -8.94
CA GLY A 232 -14.75 -23.62 -10.39
C GLY A 232 -15.54 -22.56 -11.17
N GLY A 233 -16.49 -21.88 -10.51
CA GLY A 233 -17.15 -20.69 -11.04
C GLY A 233 -16.23 -19.47 -10.99
N ALA A 234 -15.58 -19.25 -9.84
CA ALA A 234 -14.62 -18.17 -9.64
C ALA A 234 -13.44 -18.21 -10.62
N LEU A 235 -12.84 -19.39 -10.83
CA LEU A 235 -11.76 -19.57 -11.81
C LEU A 235 -12.20 -19.28 -13.25
N ARG A 236 -13.41 -19.72 -13.64
CA ARG A 236 -13.95 -19.47 -14.98
C ARG A 236 -14.23 -17.99 -15.24
N ALA A 237 -14.78 -17.27 -14.27
CA ALA A 237 -15.01 -15.85 -14.40
C ALA A 237 -13.70 -15.04 -14.40
N TYR A 238 -12.71 -15.43 -13.59
CA TYR A 238 -11.39 -14.83 -13.64
C TYR A 238 -10.77 -14.95 -15.03
N VAL A 239 -10.78 -16.16 -15.62
CA VAL A 239 -10.29 -16.38 -17.00
C VAL A 239 -11.13 -15.58 -18.01
N GLY A 240 -12.46 -15.58 -17.87
CA GLY A 240 -13.38 -14.91 -18.79
C GLY A 240 -13.38 -13.38 -18.72
N GLN A 241 -12.94 -12.77 -17.61
CA GLN A 241 -12.87 -11.30 -17.47
C GLN A 241 -11.45 -10.77 -17.68
N VAL A 242 -10.41 -11.56 -17.35
CA VAL A 242 -9.02 -11.10 -17.37
C VAL A 242 -8.27 -11.57 -18.63
N ALA A 243 -8.52 -12.78 -19.12
CA ALA A 243 -7.79 -13.33 -20.27
C ALA A 243 -8.51 -13.10 -21.62
N LEU A 244 -9.83 -12.94 -21.60
CA LEU A 244 -10.66 -12.65 -22.76
C LEU A 244 -11.54 -11.45 -22.42
N PRO A 245 -11.04 -10.20 -22.48
CA PRO A 245 -11.90 -9.06 -22.26
C PRO A 245 -12.94 -9.06 -23.37
N ASN A 246 -14.16 -9.50 -23.05
CA ASN A 246 -15.29 -9.35 -23.92
C ASN A 246 -15.57 -7.84 -24.02
N PHE A 247 -15.02 -7.22 -25.05
CA PHE A 247 -15.46 -5.91 -25.52
C PHE A 247 -16.86 -6.10 -26.09
N ALA A 248 -17.86 -5.90 -25.26
CA ALA A 248 -19.25 -5.69 -25.66
C ALA A 248 -19.63 -4.25 -25.30
#